data_AF-A0A3D4PTP8-F1
#
_entry.id   AF-A0A3D4PTP8-F1
#
_cell.length_a   1.000
_cell.length_b   1.000
_cell.length_c   1.000
_cell.angle_alpha   90.00
_cell.angle_beta   90.00
_cell.angle_gamma   90.00
#
_symmetry.space_group_name_H-M   'P 1'
#
loop_
_entity.id
_entity.type
_entity.pdbx_description
1 polymer ?
#
loop_
_entity_poly.entity_id
_entity_poly.type
_entity_poly.pdbx_seq_one_letter_code
_entity_poly.pdbx_strand_id
1 'polypeptide(L)'
;ALSLRDDALRRLDAASLDVQRAAAAAVLRVPLEHLEEFCTRQAHDRYWWPGRSDANGYVCSVGGFRGLGGAWIRPPERVARLSEAGAFAVLVAEEWWRLDSDVWGSHLTLLGADAPASLAGSDADAGADDGVRLVISDDTHLAWLHVQDR
;
A
#
# COMPACT_ATOMS: atom_id res chain seq x y z
N ALA A 1 6.26 -4.77 7.70
CA ALA A 1 5.93 -3.33 7.58
C ALA A 1 7.12 -2.57 7.02
N LEU A 2 6.88 -1.74 6.01
CA LEU A 2 7.88 -0.86 5.40
C LEU A 2 8.31 0.19 6.43
N SER A 3 9.51 0.07 7.00
CA SER A 3 10.05 1.06 7.95
C SER A 3 10.26 2.44 7.33
N LEU A 4 10.15 2.54 6.00
CA LEU A 4 10.32 3.77 5.22
C LEU A 4 9.33 4.86 5.60
N ARG A 5 8.04 4.52 5.81
CA ARG A 5 7.02 5.52 6.19
C ARG A 5 7.35 6.16 7.53
N ASP A 6 7.59 5.35 8.54
CA ASP A 6 7.86 5.86 9.89
C ASP A 6 9.17 6.66 9.93
N ASP A 7 10.16 6.24 9.13
CA ASP A 7 11.41 6.96 8.96
C ASP A 7 11.25 8.31 8.24
N ALA A 8 10.45 8.35 7.18
CA ALA A 8 10.14 9.56 6.45
C ALA A 8 9.36 10.56 7.33
N LEU A 9 8.29 10.11 8.01
CA LEU A 9 7.48 10.96 8.89
C LEU A 9 8.30 11.54 10.04
N ARG A 10 9.20 10.74 10.65
CA ARG A 10 10.10 11.23 11.70
C ARG A 10 11.06 12.31 11.19
N ARG A 11 11.56 12.17 9.95
CA ARG A 11 12.42 13.19 9.33
C ARG A 11 11.67 14.46 8.98
N LEU A 12 10.41 14.34 8.54
CA LEU A 12 9.54 15.47 8.26
C LEU A 12 9.19 16.24 9.54
N ASP A 13 8.93 15.54 10.64
CA ASP A 13 8.68 16.14 11.96
C ASP A 13 9.91 16.91 12.48
N ALA A 14 11.12 16.36 12.25
CA ALA A 14 12.37 17.02 12.61
C ALA A 14 12.76 18.21 11.70
N ALA A 15 12.10 18.40 10.55
CA ALA A 15 12.43 19.44 9.58
C ALA A 15 11.83 20.79 9.99
N SER A 16 12.59 21.56 10.76
CA SER A 16 12.16 22.85 11.32
C SER A 16 12.59 24.07 10.49
N LEU A 17 13.58 23.93 9.61
CA LEU A 17 14.02 25.04 8.76
C LEU A 17 13.22 25.09 7.46
N ASP A 18 12.89 26.30 7.00
CA ASP A 18 12.15 26.51 5.73
C ASP A 18 12.79 25.80 4.53
N VAL A 19 14.12 25.84 4.44
CA VAL A 19 14.87 25.16 3.37
C VAL A 19 14.71 23.64 3.42
N GLN A 20 14.60 23.04 4.61
CA GLN A 20 14.39 21.60 4.78
C GLN A 20 12.96 21.23 4.39
N ARG A 21 11.98 22.05 4.77
CA ARG A 21 10.57 21.86 4.39
C ARG A 21 10.37 22.00 2.89
N ALA A 22 10.98 22.99 2.25
CA ALA A 22 10.97 23.15 0.80
C ALA A 22 11.61 21.96 0.08
N ALA A 23 12.75 21.46 0.57
CA ALA A 23 13.40 20.27 0.02
C ALA A 23 12.53 19.02 0.16
N ALA A 24 11.89 18.83 1.33
CA ALA A 24 10.97 17.74 1.56
C ALA A 24 9.77 17.77 0.60
N ALA A 25 9.10 18.92 0.48
CA ALA A 25 8.00 19.13 -0.46
C ALA A 25 8.43 18.78 -1.90
N ALA A 26 9.61 19.23 -2.33
CA ALA A 26 10.14 18.94 -3.66
C ALA A 26 10.41 17.44 -3.89
N VAL A 27 11.03 16.74 -2.94
CA VAL A 27 11.31 15.30 -3.02
C VAL A 27 10.01 14.49 -3.08
N LEU A 28 9.02 14.88 -2.27
CA LEU A 28 7.71 14.26 -2.25
C LEU A 28 6.85 14.67 -3.45
N ARG A 29 7.26 15.68 -4.22
CA ARG A 29 6.44 16.29 -5.28
C ARG A 29 5.06 16.73 -4.77
N VAL A 30 5.02 17.21 -3.53
CA VAL A 30 3.84 17.79 -2.90
C VAL A 30 4.04 19.31 -2.86
N PRO A 31 3.03 20.13 -3.20
CA PRO A 31 3.13 21.58 -3.03
C PRO A 31 3.50 21.94 -1.58
N LEU A 32 4.36 22.94 -1.38
CA LEU A 32 4.86 23.28 -0.04
C LEU A 32 3.72 23.63 0.92
N GLU A 33 2.70 24.30 0.42
CA GLU A 33 1.46 24.64 1.10
C GLU A 33 0.64 23.41 1.55
N HIS A 34 0.82 22.26 0.93
CA HIS A 34 0.14 21.00 1.27
C HIS A 34 1.00 20.08 2.15
N LEU A 35 2.25 20.44 2.45
CA LEU A 35 3.15 19.58 3.23
C LEU A 35 2.64 19.33 4.66
N GLU A 36 2.06 20.35 5.30
CA GLU A 36 1.50 20.19 6.65
C GLU A 36 0.27 19.29 6.66
N GLU A 37 -0.67 19.51 5.73
CA GLU A 37 -1.83 18.62 5.58
C GLU A 37 -1.37 17.18 5.32
N PHE A 38 -0.38 16.99 4.44
CA PHE A 38 0.18 15.67 4.19
C PHE A 38 0.67 14.98 5.47
N CYS A 39 1.46 15.67 6.29
CA CYS A 39 1.94 15.12 7.55
C CYS A 39 0.79 14.78 8.51
N THR A 40 -0.20 15.68 8.65
CA THR A 40 -1.36 15.48 9.53
C THR A 40 -2.22 14.30 9.07
N ARG A 41 -2.54 14.22 7.77
CA ARG A 41 -3.36 13.15 7.21
C ARG A 41 -2.66 11.80 7.29
N GLN A 42 -1.35 11.78 7.07
CA GLN A 42 -0.55 10.57 7.18
C GLN A 42 -0.64 9.93 8.57
N ALA A 43 -0.88 10.67 9.65
CA ALA A 43 -1.05 10.10 10.99
C ALA A 43 -2.27 9.16 11.10
N HIS A 44 -3.29 9.35 10.27
CA HIS A 44 -4.57 8.63 10.33
C HIS A 44 -4.86 7.80 9.08
N ASP A 45 -4.23 8.12 7.95
CA ASP A 45 -4.40 7.44 6.67
C ASP A 45 -3.04 7.23 6.01
N ARG A 46 -2.52 5.99 6.09
CA ARG A 46 -1.22 5.62 5.52
C ARG A 46 -1.15 5.69 4.00
N TYR A 47 -2.31 5.78 3.35
CA TYR A 47 -2.45 5.83 1.89
C TYR A 47 -2.86 7.22 1.41
N TRP A 48 -2.90 8.21 2.30
CA TRP A 48 -3.26 9.57 1.92
C TRP A 48 -2.15 10.20 1.09
N TRP A 49 -2.55 10.74 -0.07
CA TRP A 49 -1.69 11.53 -0.94
C TRP A 49 -2.51 12.68 -1.53
N PRO A 50 -1.93 13.88 -1.71
CA PRO A 50 -2.62 14.97 -2.41
C PRO A 50 -3.05 14.53 -3.82
N GLY A 51 -4.34 14.69 -4.15
CA GLY A 51 -4.89 14.30 -5.45
C GLY A 51 -5.20 12.81 -5.61
N ARG A 52 -5.20 12.00 -4.54
CA ARG A 52 -5.61 10.57 -4.61
C ARG A 52 -7.01 10.40 -5.23
N SER A 53 -7.94 11.30 -4.94
CA SER A 53 -9.28 11.30 -5.52
C SER A 53 -9.27 11.38 -7.05
N ASP A 54 -8.31 12.12 -7.62
CA ASP A 54 -8.15 12.27 -9.07
C ASP A 54 -7.69 10.96 -9.73
N ALA A 55 -7.06 10.07 -8.95
CA ALA A 55 -6.69 8.71 -9.35
C ALA A 55 -7.78 7.67 -9.05
N ASN A 56 -9.01 8.10 -8.73
CA ASN A 56 -10.13 7.23 -8.34
C ASN A 56 -9.77 6.26 -7.21
N GLY A 57 -8.97 6.72 -6.24
CA GLY A 57 -8.58 5.91 -5.08
C GLY A 57 -7.49 4.86 -5.34
N TYR A 58 -6.99 4.71 -6.58
CA TYR A 58 -5.88 3.79 -6.86
C TYR A 58 -4.55 4.37 -6.39
N VAL A 59 -3.83 3.62 -5.57
CA VAL A 59 -2.57 4.07 -4.94
C VAL A 59 -1.36 3.45 -5.62
N CYS A 60 -1.37 2.13 -5.80
CA CYS A 60 -0.29 1.43 -6.46
C CYS A 60 -0.77 0.13 -7.11
N SER A 61 0.02 -0.37 -8.05
CA SER A 61 -0.11 -1.72 -8.61
C SER A 61 1.11 -2.54 -8.21
N VAL A 62 0.89 -3.79 -7.83
CA VAL A 62 1.96 -4.72 -7.45
C VAL A 62 1.89 -5.99 -8.28
N GLY A 63 3.00 -6.72 -8.31
CA GLY A 63 3.08 -7.99 -8.99
C GLY A 63 3.73 -7.92 -10.36
N GLY A 64 3.00 -8.35 -11.39
CA GLY A 64 3.49 -8.45 -12.75
C GLY A 64 3.93 -9.85 -13.13
N PHE A 65 4.04 -10.08 -14.44
CA PHE A 65 4.44 -11.36 -14.98
C PHE A 65 5.93 -11.62 -14.74
N ARG A 66 6.26 -12.79 -14.19
CA ARG A 66 7.62 -13.19 -13.83
C ARG A 66 8.56 -13.22 -15.02
N GLY A 67 8.07 -13.54 -16.22
CA GLY A 67 8.86 -13.46 -17.45
C GLY A 67 9.32 -12.03 -17.82
N LEU A 68 8.74 -11.00 -17.18
CA LEU A 68 9.12 -9.58 -17.31
C LEU A 68 9.69 -9.01 -16.00
N GLY A 69 10.13 -9.88 -15.08
CA GLY A 69 10.69 -9.46 -13.78
C GLY A 69 9.67 -9.22 -12.68
N GLY A 70 8.39 -9.56 -12.90
CA GLY A 70 7.34 -9.48 -11.88
C GLY A 70 7.34 -10.67 -10.91
N ALA A 71 6.37 -10.66 -10.00
CA ALA A 71 6.30 -11.64 -8.92
C ALA A 71 5.77 -13.01 -9.36
N TRP A 72 4.85 -13.07 -10.33
CA TRP A 72 4.01 -14.27 -10.54
C TRP A 72 3.98 -14.76 -11.98
N ILE A 73 3.70 -16.05 -12.15
CA ILE A 73 3.58 -16.70 -13.46
C ILE A 73 2.13 -16.75 -13.99
N ARG A 74 1.16 -16.41 -13.14
CA ARG A 74 -0.28 -16.41 -13.44
C ARG A 74 -0.96 -15.17 -12.83
N PRO A 75 -2.16 -14.79 -13.31
CA PRO A 75 -3.01 -13.81 -12.63
C PRO A 75 -3.27 -14.16 -11.17
N PRO A 76 -3.42 -13.17 -10.28
CA PRO A 76 -3.79 -13.43 -8.90
C PRO A 76 -5.17 -14.04 -8.75
N GLU A 77 -5.30 -15.03 -7.86
CA GLU A 77 -6.51 -15.86 -7.75
C GLU A 77 -7.37 -15.43 -6.56
N ARG A 78 -6.72 -15.14 -5.42
CA ARG A 78 -7.41 -14.73 -4.19
C ARG A 78 -6.60 -13.67 -3.48
N VAL A 79 -7.30 -12.75 -2.82
CA VAL A 79 -6.72 -11.80 -1.89
C VAL A 79 -7.39 -11.91 -0.54
N ALA A 80 -6.63 -11.68 0.51
CA ALA A 80 -7.15 -11.63 1.86
C ALA A 80 -6.38 -10.58 2.65
N ARG A 81 -7.03 -10.00 3.64
CA ARG A 81 -6.41 -9.01 4.51
C ARG A 81 -5.71 -9.72 5.66
N LEU A 82 -4.55 -9.20 6.05
CA LEU A 82 -3.85 -9.67 7.24
C LEU A 82 -4.15 -8.75 8.42
N SER A 83 -3.88 -9.22 9.64
CA SER A 83 -4.11 -8.47 10.87
C SER A 83 -3.32 -7.16 10.96
N GLU A 84 -2.16 -7.10 10.30
CA GLU A 84 -1.27 -5.96 10.32
C GLU A 84 -1.73 -4.88 9.33
N ALA A 85 -1.70 -3.62 9.78
CA ALA A 85 -2.11 -2.50 8.93
C ALA A 85 -1.34 -2.48 7.60
N GLY A 86 -2.09 -2.34 6.51
CA GLY A 86 -1.62 -2.35 5.12
C GLY A 86 -0.92 -3.63 4.67
N ALA A 87 -1.15 -4.73 5.37
CA ALA A 87 -0.70 -6.05 4.97
C ALA A 87 -1.84 -6.86 4.34
N PHE A 88 -1.54 -7.53 3.24
CA PHE A 88 -2.44 -8.40 2.52
C PHE A 88 -1.74 -9.71 2.16
N ALA A 89 -2.53 -10.77 2.00
CA ALA A 89 -2.11 -12.02 1.41
C ALA A 89 -2.71 -12.16 0.01
N VAL A 90 -1.93 -12.67 -0.92
CA VAL A 90 -2.34 -12.91 -2.31
C VAL A 90 -1.97 -14.34 -2.68
N LEU A 91 -2.93 -15.14 -3.11
CA LEU A 91 -2.72 -16.50 -3.61
C LEU A 91 -2.55 -16.45 -5.11
N VAL A 92 -1.44 -17.00 -5.60
CA VAL A 92 -1.16 -17.13 -7.02
C VAL A 92 -0.44 -18.44 -7.30
N ALA A 93 -0.98 -19.26 -8.18
CA ALA A 93 -0.40 -20.55 -8.56
C ALA A 93 -0.03 -21.41 -7.33
N GLU A 94 -0.97 -21.55 -6.39
CA GLU A 94 -0.83 -22.31 -5.14
C GLU A 94 0.18 -21.73 -4.11
N GLU A 95 0.81 -20.60 -4.42
CA GLU A 95 1.73 -19.91 -3.51
C GLU A 95 1.08 -18.66 -2.90
N TRP A 96 1.16 -18.53 -1.59
CA TRP A 96 0.80 -17.32 -0.86
C TRP A 96 1.95 -16.33 -0.84
N TRP A 97 1.59 -15.07 -1.08
CA TRP A 97 2.49 -13.94 -0.99
C TRP A 97 1.94 -12.93 0.00
N ARG A 98 2.82 -12.40 0.84
CA ARG A 98 2.54 -11.24 1.67
C ARG A 98 2.87 -9.96 0.90
N LEU A 99 1.91 -9.05 0.86
CA LEU A 99 2.11 -7.67 0.47
C LEU A 99 2.11 -6.79 1.72
N ASP A 100 3.17 -6.03 1.96
CA ASP A 100 3.15 -4.87 2.86
C ASP A 100 3.14 -3.60 2.01
N SER A 101 2.22 -2.67 2.31
CA SER A 101 2.05 -1.44 1.50
C SER A 101 1.64 -0.21 2.32
N ASP A 102 2.05 0.94 1.82
CA ASP A 102 1.61 2.29 2.20
C ASP A 102 1.81 3.24 1.00
N VAL A 103 1.60 4.55 1.19
CA VAL A 103 1.81 5.52 0.11
C VAL A 103 3.28 5.66 -0.33
N TRP A 104 4.22 5.20 0.50
CA TRP A 104 5.66 5.28 0.25
C TRP A 104 6.18 4.10 -0.57
N GLY A 105 5.41 3.02 -0.65
CA GLY A 105 5.70 1.92 -1.55
C GLY A 105 5.04 0.62 -1.15
N SER A 106 5.55 -0.45 -1.74
CA SER A 106 5.06 -1.81 -1.57
C SER A 106 6.20 -2.81 -1.55
N HIS A 107 6.06 -3.88 -0.79
CA HIS A 107 6.98 -5.00 -0.77
C HIS A 107 6.24 -6.32 -0.80
N LEU A 108 6.67 -7.23 -1.67
CA LEU A 108 6.13 -8.58 -1.79
C LEU A 108 7.10 -9.60 -1.21
N THR A 109 6.59 -10.55 -0.43
CA THR A 109 7.38 -11.64 0.17
C THR A 109 6.64 -12.95 -0.03
N LEU A 110 7.32 -13.95 -0.58
CA LEU A 110 6.78 -15.30 -0.73
C LEU A 110 6.64 -15.95 0.66
N LEU A 111 5.46 -16.47 0.97
CA LEU A 111 5.17 -17.23 2.19
C LEU A 111 5.20 -18.74 1.96
N GLY A 112 5.02 -19.19 0.70
CA GLY A 112 4.95 -20.59 0.32
C GLY A 112 3.52 -21.10 0.19
N ALA A 113 3.32 -22.42 0.23
CA ALA A 113 2.02 -23.04 -0.05
C ALA A 113 1.02 -22.95 1.12
N ASP A 114 1.52 -22.83 2.35
CA ASP A 114 0.67 -22.80 3.53
C ASP A 114 -0.06 -21.46 3.64
N ALA A 115 -1.36 -21.53 3.93
CA ALA A 115 -2.14 -20.33 4.16
C ALA A 115 -1.61 -19.58 5.39
N PRO A 116 -1.53 -18.24 5.34
CA PRO A 116 -1.11 -17.45 6.49
C PRO A 116 -2.04 -17.72 7.70
N ALA A 117 -1.48 -18.03 8.86
CA ALA A 117 -2.26 -18.23 10.08
C ALA A 117 -3.04 -16.97 10.51
N SER A 118 -2.61 -15.79 10.03
CA SER A 118 -3.19 -14.48 10.29
C SER A 118 -4.12 -13.97 9.19
N LEU A 119 -4.60 -14.85 8.29
CA LEU A 119 -5.71 -14.50 7.41
C LEU A 119 -6.89 -14.07 8.28
N ALA A 120 -7.28 -12.80 8.20
CA ALA A 120 -8.56 -12.36 8.76
C ALA A 120 -9.64 -13.22 8.08
N GLY A 121 -10.52 -13.84 8.87
CA GLY A 121 -11.44 -14.89 8.44
C GLY A 121 -12.08 -14.60 7.08
N SER A 122 -12.14 -15.66 6.26
CA SER A 122 -12.82 -15.67 4.97
C SER A 122 -14.24 -15.11 5.09
N ASP A 123 -14.55 -14.18 4.19
CA ASP A 123 -15.88 -13.63 3.89
C ASP A 123 -16.57 -12.92 5.08
N ALA A 124 -16.39 -11.59 5.13
CA ALA A 124 -17.13 -10.66 5.98
C ALA A 124 -16.88 -10.75 7.50
N ASP A 125 -15.86 -10.05 8.01
CA ASP A 125 -15.97 -9.22 9.23
C ASP A 125 -14.69 -8.37 9.40
N ALA A 126 -14.79 -7.04 9.27
CA ALA A 126 -15.22 -6.09 10.30
C ALA A 126 -14.17 -5.78 11.39
N GLY A 127 -12.88 -5.66 11.02
CA GLY A 127 -11.83 -5.16 11.93
C GLY A 127 -11.36 -3.72 11.66
N ALA A 128 -11.46 -3.25 10.42
CA ALA A 128 -11.27 -1.86 10.05
C ALA A 128 -11.88 -1.70 8.67
N ASP A 129 -13.15 -1.30 8.57
CA ASP A 129 -13.52 -0.57 7.36
C ASP A 129 -12.69 0.70 7.43
N ASP A 130 -11.59 0.73 6.70
CA ASP A 130 -10.78 1.91 6.41
C ASP A 130 -10.82 2.24 4.91
N GLY A 131 -11.74 1.61 4.17
CA GLY A 131 -11.90 1.80 2.73
C GLY A 131 -10.81 1.15 1.86
N VAL A 132 -9.84 0.43 2.42
CA VAL A 132 -8.69 -0.10 1.67
C VAL A 132 -8.92 -1.55 1.23
N ARG A 133 -8.71 -1.83 -0.06
CA ARG A 133 -8.82 -3.17 -0.66
C ARG A 133 -7.77 -3.42 -1.74
N LEU A 134 -7.46 -4.69 -1.98
CA LEU A 134 -6.79 -5.13 -3.20
C LEU A 134 -7.83 -5.55 -4.24
N VAL A 135 -7.68 -5.05 -5.46
CA VAL A 135 -8.45 -5.41 -6.64
C VAL A 135 -7.59 -6.32 -7.50
N ILE A 136 -8.14 -7.46 -7.92
CA ILE A 136 -7.49 -8.43 -8.81
C ILE A 136 -8.46 -8.78 -9.95
N SER A 137 -7.92 -9.28 -11.05
CA SER A 137 -8.67 -9.75 -12.21
C SER A 137 -7.91 -10.91 -12.87
N ASP A 138 -8.61 -11.78 -13.59
CA ASP A 138 -8.05 -12.97 -14.23
C ASP A 138 -7.38 -12.67 -15.59
N ASP A 139 -7.52 -11.45 -16.10
CA ASP A 139 -6.95 -10.96 -17.36
C ASP A 139 -5.59 -10.24 -17.19
N THR A 140 -5.09 -10.15 -15.96
CA THR A 140 -3.90 -9.35 -15.62
C THR A 140 -3.04 -10.01 -14.55
N HIS A 141 -1.74 -9.72 -14.59
CA HIS A 141 -0.79 -10.17 -13.55
C HIS A 141 -0.60 -9.15 -12.42
N LEU A 142 -1.42 -8.09 -12.42
CA LEU A 142 -1.36 -7.02 -11.43
C LEU A 142 -2.43 -7.20 -10.37
N ALA A 143 -2.07 -6.84 -9.14
CA ALA A 143 -3.03 -6.54 -8.08
C ALA A 143 -2.95 -5.04 -7.79
N TRP A 144 -4.10 -4.39 -7.67
CA TRP A 144 -4.17 -2.94 -7.45
C TRP A 144 -4.65 -2.62 -6.06
N LEU A 145 -3.93 -1.77 -5.36
CA LEU A 145 -4.37 -1.21 -4.10
C LEU A 145 -5.31 -0.03 -4.35
N HIS A 146 -6.52 -0.14 -3.81
CA HIS A 146 -7.57 0.85 -3.95
C HIS A 146 -8.06 1.30 -2.57
N VAL A 147 -8.21 2.61 -2.39
CA VAL A 147 -8.74 3.25 -1.20
C VAL A 147 -10.02 3.97 -1.57
N GLN A 148 -11.13 3.63 -0.93
CA GLN A 148 -12.39 4.33 -1.11
C GLN A 148 -12.29 5.74 -0.50
N ASP A 149 -12.72 6.74 -1.27
CA ASP A 149 -12.90 8.08 -0.72
C ASP A 149 -14.09 8.06 0.26
N ARG A 150 -13.90 8.74 1.40
CA ARG A 150 -14.87 8.87 2.48
C ARG A 150 -15.37 10.29 2.59
#